data_AF-A0A818P9W4-F1
#
_entry.id   AF-A0A818P9W4-F1
#
_cell.length_a   1.000
_cell.length_b   1.000
_cell.length_c   1.000
_cell.angle_alpha   90.00
_cell.angle_beta   90.00
_cell.angle_gamma   90.00
#
_symmetry.space_group_name_H-M   'P 1'
#
loop_
_entity.id
_entity.type
_entity.pdbx_description
1 polymer ?
#
loop_
_entity_poly.entity_id
_entity_poly.type
_entity_poly.pdbx_seq_one_letter_code
_entity_poly.pdbx_strand_id
1 'polypeptide(L)'
;SEFSHFNQYLYFLYAPTLVFRDVYPRTSTIRWNIVFQMFGQVLTCIVLLYHIVAYFWMPVFARCFTETEQTLKSAITSIFDLMFPGVLIVILCFYGFFHCWLNGFAELLRFADRKFYADWWNFTSAGTFWRSWNIVVHDWLYVYIYEDLIKLCSGKKSLPAICVVILSAIFHEYCVTFLLGFFSPVLLVWFGLFGILLRFAFPRSKGSAWNLFFLIMTPACIGTIAYLYAHEMSIRHFPPNRQTFGNVMVMNGNESKLDL
;
A
#
# COMPACT_ATOMS: atom_id res chain seq x y z
N SER A 1 -13.78 37.01 2.48
CA SER A 1 -12.44 37.35 3.00
C SER A 1 -11.42 36.68 2.10
N GLU A 2 -10.68 37.44 1.29
CA GLU A 2 -9.56 36.91 0.53
C GLU A 2 -8.49 36.44 1.53
N PHE A 3 -8.37 35.13 1.71
CA PHE A 3 -7.15 34.58 2.25
C PHE A 3 -6.03 34.95 1.28
N SER A 4 -4.91 35.50 1.79
CA SER A 4 -3.72 35.67 0.96
C SER A 4 -3.38 34.34 0.28
N HIS A 5 -2.89 34.38 -0.97
CA HIS A 5 -2.51 33.16 -1.71
C HIS A 5 -1.59 32.23 -0.90
N PHE A 6 -0.76 32.80 -0.02
CA PHE A 6 0.07 32.04 0.91
C PHE A 6 -0.75 31.20 1.91
N ASN A 7 -1.80 31.75 2.51
CA ASN A 7 -2.64 31.01 3.45
C ASN A 7 -3.45 29.90 2.77
N GLN A 8 -3.87 30.10 1.52
CA GLN A 8 -4.53 29.06 0.72
C GLN A 8 -3.57 27.92 0.41
N TYR A 9 -2.34 28.25 0.03
CA TYR A 9 -1.29 27.26 -0.20
C TYR A 9 -0.93 26.51 1.10
N LEU A 10 -0.79 27.22 2.22
CA LEU A 10 -0.54 26.61 3.52
C LEU A 10 -1.68 25.65 3.91
N TYR A 11 -2.93 26.03 3.68
CA TYR A 11 -4.08 25.15 3.90
C TYR A 11 -4.01 23.90 3.03
N PHE A 12 -3.67 24.05 1.74
CA PHE A 12 -3.50 22.94 0.81
C PHE A 12 -2.44 21.95 1.27
N LEU A 13 -1.29 22.41 1.79
CA LEU A 13 -0.21 21.54 2.26
C LEU A 13 -0.65 20.54 3.35
N TYR A 14 -1.65 20.89 4.15
CA TYR A 14 -2.21 20.01 5.17
C TYR A 14 -3.51 19.32 4.74
N ALA A 15 -4.20 19.83 3.72
CA ALA A 15 -5.44 19.26 3.24
C ALA A 15 -5.19 17.83 2.71
N PRO A 16 -6.12 16.88 2.95
CA PRO A 16 -5.97 15.51 2.49
C PRO A 16 -6.28 15.36 0.98
N THR A 17 -5.70 16.21 0.15
CA THR A 17 -5.78 16.18 -1.31
C THR A 17 -4.43 16.59 -1.91
N LEU A 18 -4.15 16.09 -3.11
CA LEU A 18 -2.93 16.41 -3.85
C LEU A 18 -3.20 17.40 -4.99
N VAL A 19 -4.47 17.74 -5.25
CA VAL A 19 -4.83 18.68 -6.32
C VAL A 19 -5.11 20.05 -5.73
N PHE A 20 -4.28 21.03 -6.09
CA PHE A 20 -4.45 22.42 -5.66
C PHE A 20 -5.70 23.04 -6.29
N ARG A 21 -6.50 23.74 -5.48
CA ARG A 21 -7.64 24.57 -5.90
C ARG A 21 -7.69 25.83 -5.05
N ASP A 22 -8.12 26.94 -5.65
CA ASP A 22 -8.22 28.23 -4.93
C ASP A 22 -9.27 28.18 -3.81
N VAL A 23 -10.34 27.40 -4.02
CA VAL A 23 -11.44 27.25 -3.06
C VAL A 23 -11.79 25.77 -2.92
N TYR A 24 -11.72 25.28 -1.67
CA TYR A 24 -12.19 23.95 -1.30
C TYR A 24 -13.54 24.02 -0.58
N PRO A 25 -14.41 23.01 -0.75
CA PRO A 25 -15.64 22.94 0.03
C PRO A 25 -15.31 22.70 1.50
N ARG A 26 -15.92 23.48 2.40
CA ARG A 26 -15.63 23.45 3.84
C ARG A 26 -16.84 23.09 4.68
N THR A 27 -16.61 22.39 5.79
CA THR A 27 -17.65 22.18 6.82
C THR A 27 -17.77 23.41 7.72
N SER A 28 -18.96 23.63 8.30
CA SER A 28 -19.22 24.79 9.15
C SER A 28 -18.48 24.71 10.49
N THR A 29 -18.44 23.52 11.09
CA THR A 29 -17.88 23.28 12.42
C THR A 29 -16.94 22.07 12.41
N ILE A 30 -16.08 21.99 13.43
CA ILE A 30 -15.23 20.82 13.70
C ILE A 30 -15.96 19.96 14.73
N ARG A 31 -16.23 18.70 14.39
CA ARG A 31 -16.82 17.73 15.32
C ARG A 31 -15.71 16.95 16.01
N TRP A 32 -15.24 17.48 17.15
CA TRP A 32 -14.13 16.91 17.92
C TRP A 32 -14.32 15.43 18.30
N ASN A 33 -15.54 14.99 18.58
CA ASN A 33 -15.82 13.58 18.86
C ASN A 33 -15.40 12.66 17.71
N ILE A 34 -15.67 13.08 16.46
CA ILE A 34 -15.26 12.32 15.27
C ILE A 34 -13.74 12.36 15.12
N VAL A 35 -13.11 13.52 15.35
CA VAL A 35 -11.65 13.66 15.31
C VAL A 35 -10.99 12.65 16.27
N PHE A 36 -11.40 12.64 17.54
CA PHE A 36 -10.85 11.70 18.53
C PHE A 36 -11.15 10.24 18.20
N GLN A 37 -12.34 9.92 17.68
CA GLN A 37 -12.67 8.56 17.25
C GLN A 37 -11.77 8.10 16.08
N MET A 38 -11.58 8.95 15.07
CA MET A 38 -10.74 8.62 13.91
C MET A 38 -9.28 8.41 14.33
N PHE A 39 -8.69 9.32 15.12
CA PHE A 39 -7.31 9.15 15.60
C PHE A 39 -7.16 7.98 16.58
N GLY A 40 -8.17 7.71 17.41
CA GLY A 40 -8.21 6.51 18.25
C GLY A 40 -8.19 5.22 17.42
N GLN A 41 -8.97 5.17 16.33
CA GLN A 41 -8.95 4.04 15.40
C GLN A 41 -7.60 3.90 14.66
N VAL A 42 -6.92 4.99 14.32
CA VAL A 42 -5.55 4.95 13.77
C VAL A 42 -4.61 4.27 14.77
N LEU A 43 -4.64 4.67 16.04
CA LEU A 43 -3.81 4.05 17.08
C LEU A 43 -4.10 2.55 17.21
N THR A 44 -5.38 2.17 17.22
CA THR A 44 -5.79 0.75 17.22
C THR A 44 -5.24 0.01 16.00
N CYS A 45 -5.31 0.59 14.80
CA CYS A 45 -4.75 -0.03 13.59
C CYS A 45 -3.23 -0.22 13.69
N ILE A 46 -2.49 0.74 14.26
CA ILE A 46 -1.04 0.63 14.47
C ILE A 46 -0.72 -0.52 15.44
N VAL A 47 -1.45 -0.60 16.56
CA VAL A 47 -1.26 -1.68 17.55
C VAL A 47 -1.59 -3.04 16.93
N LEU A 48 -2.68 -3.17 16.19
CA LEU A 48 -3.04 -4.41 15.50
C LEU A 48 -2.01 -4.78 14.43
N LEU A 49 -1.52 -3.80 13.68
CA LEU A 49 -0.48 -4.01 12.68
C LEU A 49 0.81 -4.55 13.33
N TYR A 50 1.23 -3.98 14.46
CA TYR A 50 2.37 -4.47 15.23
C TYR A 50 2.18 -5.94 15.63
N HIS A 51 1.01 -6.29 16.18
CA HIS A 51 0.72 -7.68 16.56
C HIS A 51 0.75 -8.62 15.35
N ILE A 52 0.16 -8.23 14.22
CA ILE A 52 0.15 -9.08 13.03
C ILE A 52 1.57 -9.32 12.52
N VAL A 53 2.38 -8.26 12.45
CA VAL A 53 3.78 -8.38 12.00
C VAL A 53 4.58 -9.24 12.99
N ALA A 54 4.51 -8.95 14.28
CA ALA A 54 5.28 -9.66 15.31
C ALA A 54 4.94 -11.15 15.41
N TYR A 55 3.66 -11.51 15.34
CA TYR A 55 3.22 -12.91 15.54
C TYR A 55 3.12 -13.73 14.25
N PHE A 56 2.86 -13.11 13.09
CA PHE A 56 2.66 -13.86 11.86
C PHE A 56 3.78 -13.67 10.83
N TRP A 57 4.29 -12.45 10.64
CA TRP A 57 5.36 -12.21 9.66
C TRP A 57 6.74 -12.56 10.21
N MET A 58 7.07 -12.09 11.42
CA MET A 58 8.41 -12.28 11.99
C MET A 58 8.83 -13.75 12.10
N PRO A 59 7.96 -14.72 12.46
CA PRO A 59 8.35 -16.13 12.45
C PRO A 59 8.71 -16.66 11.05
N VAL A 60 8.00 -16.24 10.01
CA VAL A 60 8.31 -16.63 8.63
C VAL A 60 9.64 -16.01 8.19
N PHE A 61 9.84 -14.73 8.49
CA PHE A 61 11.09 -14.02 8.21
C PHE A 61 12.27 -14.66 8.94
N ALA A 62 12.09 -15.05 10.21
CA ALA A 62 13.10 -15.78 10.98
C ALA A 62 13.54 -17.07 10.26
N ARG A 63 12.60 -17.86 9.74
CA ARG A 63 12.92 -19.06 8.95
C ARG A 63 13.74 -18.72 7.70
N CYS A 64 13.36 -17.67 6.98
CA CYS A 64 14.11 -17.18 5.82
C CYS A 64 15.54 -16.76 6.17
N PHE A 65 15.76 -16.22 7.38
CA PHE A 65 17.09 -15.84 7.88
C PHE A 65 17.93 -17.03 8.36
N THR A 66 17.29 -18.07 8.90
CA THR A 66 17.99 -19.23 9.50
C THR A 66 18.29 -20.36 8.53
N GLU A 67 17.54 -20.53 7.44
CA GLU A 67 17.75 -21.65 6.49
C GLU A 67 18.84 -21.32 5.47
N THR A 68 19.83 -22.22 5.30
CA THR A 68 21.05 -21.98 4.48
C THR A 68 20.79 -22.12 3.00
N GLU A 69 19.86 -23.01 2.66
CA GLU A 69 19.41 -23.21 1.30
C GLU A 69 17.89 -23.13 1.27
N GLN A 70 17.39 -22.17 0.51
CA GLN A 70 15.96 -22.00 0.29
C GLN A 70 15.54 -22.95 -0.84
N THR A 71 14.90 -24.05 -0.47
CA THR A 71 14.29 -24.95 -1.45
C THR A 71 13.01 -24.33 -2.01
N LEU A 72 12.65 -24.69 -3.25
CA LEU A 72 11.37 -24.27 -3.86
C LEU A 72 10.17 -24.57 -2.96
N LYS A 73 10.21 -25.72 -2.27
CA LYS A 73 9.17 -26.12 -1.31
C LYS A 73 9.08 -25.15 -0.13
N SER A 74 10.21 -24.79 0.48
CA SER A 74 10.26 -23.83 1.60
C SER A 74 9.76 -22.44 1.18
N ALA A 75 10.15 -22.01 -0.03
CA ALA A 75 9.68 -20.76 -0.63
C ALA A 75 8.16 -20.74 -0.81
N ILE A 76 7.59 -21.77 -1.43
CA ILE A 76 6.14 -21.88 -1.64
C ILE A 76 5.39 -21.89 -0.31
N THR A 77 5.85 -22.69 0.67
CA THR A 77 5.23 -22.72 2.01
C THR A 77 5.27 -21.35 2.68
N SER A 78 6.40 -20.65 2.62
CA SER A 78 6.54 -19.31 3.20
C SER A 78 5.66 -18.27 2.49
N ILE A 79 5.50 -18.36 1.18
CA ILE A 79 4.56 -17.52 0.42
C ILE A 79 3.14 -17.74 0.94
N PHE A 80 2.69 -18.99 1.05
CA PHE A 80 1.35 -19.31 1.56
C PHE A 80 1.13 -18.81 2.99
N ASP A 81 2.12 -18.98 3.87
CA ASP A 81 2.06 -18.49 5.27
C ASP A 81 1.94 -16.95 5.32
N LEU A 82 2.50 -16.23 4.34
CA LEU A 82 2.46 -14.76 4.27
C LEU A 82 1.22 -14.20 3.56
N MET A 83 0.49 -15.00 2.78
CA MET A 83 -0.67 -14.53 2.00
C MET A 83 -1.75 -13.92 2.90
N PHE A 84 -2.22 -14.66 3.90
CA PHE A 84 -3.34 -14.21 4.75
C PHE A 84 -2.95 -13.04 5.67
N PRO A 85 -1.84 -13.11 6.43
CA PRO A 85 -1.38 -11.97 7.23
C PRO A 85 -1.09 -10.74 6.37
N GLY A 86 -0.55 -10.92 5.16
CA GLY A 86 -0.29 -9.83 4.22
C GLY A 86 -1.56 -9.10 3.78
N VAL A 87 -2.65 -9.83 3.50
CA VAL A 87 -3.95 -9.21 3.20
C VAL A 87 -4.48 -8.42 4.39
N LEU A 88 -4.37 -8.96 5.61
CA LEU A 88 -4.79 -8.23 6.82
C LEU A 88 -4.01 -6.93 7.00
N ILE A 89 -2.69 -6.95 6.77
CA ILE A 89 -1.85 -5.75 6.79
C ILE A 89 -2.33 -4.73 5.76
N VAL A 90 -2.56 -5.15 4.51
CA VAL A 90 -3.03 -4.24 3.45
C VAL A 90 -4.38 -3.62 3.80
N ILE A 91 -5.33 -4.41 4.32
CA ILE A 91 -6.66 -3.92 4.72
C ILE A 91 -6.56 -2.96 5.92
N LEU A 92 -5.75 -3.28 6.93
CA LEU A 92 -5.55 -2.42 8.10
C LEU A 92 -4.84 -1.11 7.75
N CYS A 93 -3.79 -1.18 6.93
CA CYS A 93 -3.12 0.01 6.43
C CYS A 93 -4.07 0.86 5.57
N PHE A 94 -4.89 0.22 4.73
CA PHE A 94 -5.88 0.91 3.93
C PHE A 94 -6.90 1.64 4.81
N TYR A 95 -7.52 0.94 5.76
CA TYR A 95 -8.51 1.52 6.66
C TYR A 95 -7.89 2.59 7.57
N GLY A 96 -6.78 2.27 8.24
CA GLY A 96 -6.10 3.20 9.15
C GLY A 96 -5.66 4.48 8.45
N PHE A 97 -5.14 4.40 7.23
CA PHE A 97 -4.68 5.57 6.49
C PHE A 97 -5.82 6.26 5.72
N PHE A 98 -6.42 5.60 4.73
CA PHE A 98 -7.38 6.25 3.84
C PHE A 98 -8.71 6.58 4.52
N HIS A 99 -9.17 5.73 5.44
CA HIS A 99 -10.40 6.01 6.18
C HIS A 99 -10.10 6.88 7.39
N CYS A 100 -9.37 6.36 8.38
CA CYS A 100 -9.27 7.03 9.68
C CYS A 100 -8.37 8.28 9.62
N TRP A 101 -7.13 8.17 9.11
CA TRP A 101 -6.18 9.29 9.09
C TRP A 101 -6.66 10.44 8.21
N LEU A 102 -7.01 10.18 6.94
CA LEU A 102 -7.46 11.24 6.04
C LEU A 102 -8.78 11.88 6.50
N ASN A 103 -9.75 11.12 7.03
CA ASN A 103 -10.97 11.73 7.58
C ASN A 103 -10.72 12.50 8.89
N GLY A 104 -9.78 12.04 9.72
CA GLY A 104 -9.36 12.75 10.93
C GLY A 104 -8.80 14.14 10.59
N PHE A 105 -7.87 14.20 9.62
CA PHE A 105 -7.36 15.47 9.10
C PHE A 105 -8.42 16.29 8.36
N ALA A 106 -9.29 15.65 7.59
CA ALA A 106 -10.37 16.34 6.89
C ALA A 106 -11.32 17.04 7.87
N GLU A 107 -11.70 16.37 8.97
CA GLU A 107 -12.54 16.97 10.01
C GLU A 107 -11.79 18.11 10.73
N LEU A 108 -10.51 17.90 11.08
CA LEU A 108 -9.68 18.90 11.76
C LEU A 108 -9.53 20.20 10.93
N LEU A 109 -9.36 20.07 9.62
CA LEU A 109 -9.18 21.21 8.70
C LEU A 109 -10.50 21.80 8.20
N ARG A 110 -11.64 21.16 8.53
CA ARG A 110 -12.97 21.44 7.96
C ARG A 110 -13.02 21.24 6.45
N PHE A 111 -12.32 20.23 5.94
CA PHE A 111 -12.38 19.80 4.55
C PHE A 111 -13.62 18.92 4.33
N ALA A 112 -14.47 19.32 3.39
CA ALA A 112 -15.75 18.64 3.13
C ALA A 112 -15.65 17.57 2.04
N ASP A 113 -14.67 17.64 1.14
CA ASP A 113 -14.49 16.64 0.07
C ASP A 113 -13.79 15.38 0.61
N ARG A 114 -14.58 14.43 1.11
CA ARG A 114 -14.05 13.25 1.82
C ARG A 114 -13.99 11.99 0.96
N LYS A 115 -14.04 12.14 -0.36
CA LYS A 115 -14.04 11.02 -1.29
C LYS A 115 -12.62 10.54 -1.57
N PHE A 116 -11.94 9.99 -0.56
CA PHE A 116 -10.56 9.52 -0.69
C PHE A 116 -10.44 8.17 -1.40
N TYR A 117 -11.50 7.37 -1.35
CA TYR A 117 -11.63 6.07 -2.02
C TYR A 117 -13.10 5.80 -2.35
N ALA A 118 -13.36 4.79 -3.17
CA ALA A 118 -14.70 4.26 -3.48
C ALA A 118 -14.72 2.74 -3.27
N ASP A 119 -15.83 2.07 -3.64
CA ASP A 119 -16.05 0.63 -3.43
C ASP A 119 -15.13 -0.24 -4.31
N TRP A 120 -13.83 -0.21 -4.01
CA TRP A 120 -12.77 -0.87 -4.77
C TRP A 120 -12.80 -2.39 -4.62
N TRP A 121 -13.54 -2.94 -3.67
CA TRP A 121 -13.71 -4.39 -3.48
C TRP A 121 -14.83 -4.98 -4.35
N ASN A 122 -15.72 -4.16 -4.92
CA ASN A 122 -16.85 -4.59 -5.76
C ASN A 122 -16.63 -4.27 -7.24
N PHE A 123 -15.38 -4.23 -7.67
CA PHE A 123 -15.06 -3.79 -9.01
C PHE A 123 -15.29 -4.89 -10.05
N THR A 124 -15.67 -4.48 -11.26
CA THR A 124 -15.91 -5.39 -12.38
C THR A 124 -14.81 -5.37 -13.42
N SER A 125 -13.85 -4.44 -13.32
CA SER A 125 -12.69 -4.34 -14.21
C SER A 125 -11.45 -3.79 -13.48
N ALA A 126 -10.25 -4.24 -13.85
CA ALA A 126 -9.00 -3.78 -13.25
C ALA A 126 -8.82 -2.25 -13.34
N GLY A 127 -9.29 -1.64 -14.44
CA GLY A 127 -9.28 -0.18 -14.58
C GLY A 127 -10.23 0.54 -13.62
N THR A 128 -11.29 -0.10 -13.13
CA THR A 128 -12.13 0.47 -12.06
C THR A 128 -11.40 0.38 -10.71
N PHE A 129 -10.78 -0.76 -10.41
CA PHE A 129 -10.01 -0.95 -9.16
C PHE A 129 -8.95 0.13 -8.95
N TRP A 130 -8.09 0.38 -9.95
CA TRP A 130 -7.01 1.37 -9.84
C TRP A 130 -7.52 2.81 -9.63
N ARG A 131 -8.75 3.11 -10.05
CA ARG A 131 -9.36 4.44 -9.90
C ARG A 131 -10.15 4.61 -8.61
N SER A 132 -10.56 3.52 -7.98
CA SER A 132 -11.36 3.55 -6.75
C SER A 132 -10.56 3.30 -5.48
N TRP A 133 -9.40 2.63 -5.56
CA TRP A 133 -8.57 2.32 -4.39
C TRP A 133 -8.03 3.60 -3.71
N ASN A 134 -7.33 4.45 -4.44
CA ASN A 134 -6.74 5.68 -3.92
C ASN A 134 -7.07 6.84 -4.87
N ILE A 135 -8.21 7.49 -4.62
CA ILE A 135 -8.71 8.58 -5.46
C ILE A 135 -7.78 9.79 -5.38
N VAL A 136 -7.17 10.05 -4.22
CA VAL A 136 -6.27 11.19 -4.01
C VAL A 136 -5.07 11.16 -4.95
N VAL A 137 -4.38 10.02 -5.02
CA VAL A 137 -3.22 9.85 -5.94
C VAL A 137 -3.70 9.66 -7.38
N HIS A 138 -4.81 8.96 -7.60
CA HIS A 138 -5.38 8.82 -8.93
C HIS A 138 -5.69 10.19 -9.56
N ASP A 139 -6.33 11.09 -8.83
CA ASP A 139 -6.71 12.41 -9.34
C ASP A 139 -5.48 13.27 -9.62
N TRP A 140 -4.44 13.18 -8.78
CA TRP A 140 -3.16 13.83 -9.04
C TRP A 140 -2.49 13.32 -10.32
N LEU A 141 -2.39 12.00 -10.48
CA LEU A 141 -1.86 11.37 -11.69
C LEU A 141 -2.70 11.72 -12.92
N TYR A 142 -4.02 11.83 -12.76
CA TYR A 142 -4.92 12.15 -13.85
C TYR A 142 -4.73 13.60 -14.32
N VAL A 143 -4.86 14.56 -13.40
CA VAL A 143 -4.84 16.00 -13.70
C VAL A 143 -3.46 16.47 -14.17
N TYR A 144 -2.38 16.08 -13.50
CA TYR A 144 -1.05 16.65 -13.76
C TYR A 144 -0.19 15.84 -14.74
N ILE A 145 -0.58 14.60 -15.06
CA ILE A 145 0.25 13.72 -15.89
C ILE A 145 -0.55 13.15 -17.05
N TYR A 146 -1.63 12.44 -16.75
CA TYR A 146 -2.38 11.70 -17.78
C TYR A 146 -3.02 12.61 -18.83
N GLU A 147 -3.65 13.71 -18.42
CA GLU A 147 -4.29 14.65 -19.37
C GLU A 147 -3.27 15.27 -20.33
N ASP A 148 -2.10 15.67 -19.84
CA ASP A 148 -1.06 16.28 -20.68
C ASP A 148 -0.40 15.24 -21.59
N LEU A 149 -0.18 14.02 -21.10
CA LEU A 149 0.28 12.91 -21.94
C LEU A 149 -0.73 12.57 -23.04
N ILE A 150 -2.05 12.63 -22.76
CA ILE A 150 -3.08 12.44 -23.79
C ILE A 150 -2.97 13.51 -24.88
N LYS A 151 -2.82 14.79 -24.49
CA LYS A 151 -2.68 15.91 -25.44
C LYS A 151 -1.44 15.71 -26.31
N LEU A 152 -0.31 15.34 -25.69
CA LEU A 152 0.95 15.07 -26.38
C LEU A 152 0.85 13.86 -27.33
N CYS A 153 0.12 12.81 -26.94
CA CYS A 153 -0.08 11.60 -27.73
C CYS A 153 -1.22 11.71 -28.76
N SER A 154 -1.69 12.91 -29.08
CA SER A 154 -2.78 13.17 -30.02
C SER A 154 -4.06 12.36 -29.72
N GLY A 155 -4.41 12.20 -28.44
CA GLY A 155 -5.62 11.48 -28.01
C GLY A 155 -5.47 9.97 -27.84
N LYS A 156 -4.30 9.37 -28.13
CA LYS A 156 -4.08 7.92 -27.94
C LYS A 156 -4.02 7.58 -26.46
N LYS A 157 -4.96 6.77 -25.97
CA LYS A 157 -5.10 6.43 -24.53
C LYS A 157 -4.14 5.35 -24.01
N SER A 158 -3.52 4.57 -24.90
CA SER A 158 -2.72 3.41 -24.48
C SER A 158 -1.38 3.81 -23.87
N LEU A 159 -0.63 4.67 -24.56
CA LEU A 159 0.69 5.11 -24.10
C LEU A 159 0.62 5.89 -22.78
N PRO A 160 -0.25 6.91 -22.62
CA PRO A 160 -0.40 7.63 -21.35
C PRO A 160 -0.74 6.71 -20.16
N ALA A 161 -1.59 5.71 -20.39
CA ALA A 161 -1.97 4.77 -19.33
C ALA A 161 -0.78 3.90 -18.88
N ILE A 162 0.04 3.43 -19.82
CA ILE A 162 1.26 2.67 -19.52
C ILE A 162 2.26 3.56 -18.77
N CYS A 163 2.48 4.79 -19.23
CA CYS A 163 3.38 5.74 -18.59
C CYS A 163 2.98 6.01 -17.13
N VAL A 164 1.69 6.21 -16.85
CA VAL A 164 1.20 6.44 -15.48
C VAL A 164 1.39 5.20 -14.59
N VAL A 165 1.16 3.99 -15.12
CA VAL A 165 1.41 2.74 -14.37
C VAL A 165 2.89 2.56 -14.05
N ILE A 166 3.78 2.78 -15.03
CA ILE A 166 5.24 2.68 -14.83
C ILE A 166 5.72 3.73 -13.83
N LEU A 167 5.27 4.97 -13.97
CA LEU A 167 5.62 6.05 -13.04
C LEU A 167 5.20 5.69 -11.61
N SER A 168 3.95 5.23 -11.44
CA SER A 168 3.46 4.76 -10.15
C SER A 168 4.32 3.61 -9.61
N ALA A 169 4.67 2.62 -10.45
CA ALA A 169 5.54 1.49 -10.06
C ALA A 169 6.92 1.96 -9.56
N ILE A 170 7.53 2.95 -10.23
CA ILE A 170 8.81 3.54 -9.83
C ILE A 170 8.70 4.23 -8.47
N PHE A 171 7.64 5.01 -8.22
CA PHE A 171 7.44 5.65 -6.93
C PHE A 171 7.24 4.65 -5.79
N HIS A 172 6.50 3.57 -6.03
CA HIS A 172 6.32 2.51 -5.03
C HIS A 172 7.65 1.82 -4.71
N GLU A 173 8.45 1.48 -5.73
CA GLU A 173 9.77 0.89 -5.53
C GLU A 173 10.74 1.84 -4.83
N TYR A 174 10.69 3.14 -5.17
CA TYR A 174 11.50 4.18 -4.51
C TYR A 174 11.17 4.26 -3.01
N CYS A 175 9.89 4.30 -2.65
CA CYS A 175 9.46 4.32 -1.25
C CYS A 175 9.95 3.07 -0.49
N VAL A 176 9.77 1.88 -1.07
CA VAL A 176 10.24 0.63 -0.45
C VAL A 176 11.77 0.61 -0.33
N THR A 177 12.49 1.00 -1.38
CA THR A 177 13.95 1.09 -1.37
C THR A 177 14.46 2.02 -0.26
N PHE A 178 13.81 3.18 -0.07
CA PHE A 178 14.15 4.10 1.01
C PHE A 178 13.88 3.50 2.39
N LEU A 179 12.75 2.81 2.57
CA LEU A 179 12.38 2.17 3.84
C LEU A 179 13.30 1.00 4.19
N LEU A 180 13.72 0.21 3.20
CA LEU A 180 14.53 -0.99 3.41
C LEU A 180 16.05 -0.72 3.38
N GLY A 181 16.47 0.43 2.84
CA GLY A 181 17.89 0.78 2.69
C GLY A 181 18.60 0.06 1.55
N PHE A 182 17.88 -0.67 0.69
CA PHE A 182 18.45 -1.33 -0.49
C PHE A 182 17.45 -1.39 -1.65
N PHE A 183 17.97 -1.43 -2.88
CA PHE A 183 17.16 -1.56 -4.08
C PHE A 183 16.96 -3.02 -4.48
N SER A 184 15.71 -3.43 -4.68
CA SER A 184 15.32 -4.72 -5.25
C SER A 184 14.02 -4.57 -6.05
N PRO A 185 14.04 -4.65 -7.40
CA PRO A 185 12.94 -4.24 -8.28
C PRO A 185 11.72 -5.17 -8.26
N VAL A 186 11.47 -5.88 -7.16
CA VAL A 186 10.37 -6.82 -6.98
C VAL A 186 9.04 -6.09 -7.17
N LEU A 187 8.81 -4.98 -6.46
CA LEU A 187 7.55 -4.25 -6.55
C LEU A 187 7.42 -3.54 -7.89
N LEU A 188 8.50 -3.00 -8.46
CA LEU A 188 8.52 -2.43 -9.80
C LEU A 188 8.04 -3.44 -10.86
N VAL A 189 8.60 -4.65 -10.84
CA VAL A 189 8.27 -5.73 -11.78
C VAL A 189 6.86 -6.23 -11.55
N TRP A 190 6.51 -6.56 -10.30
CA TRP A 190 5.19 -7.08 -9.96
C TRP A 190 4.07 -6.06 -10.14
N PHE A 191 4.23 -4.81 -9.73
CA PHE A 191 3.19 -3.79 -9.92
C PHE A 191 3.13 -3.30 -11.37
N GLY A 192 4.29 -3.03 -11.99
CA GLY A 192 4.40 -2.48 -13.33
C GLY A 192 4.02 -3.48 -14.42
N LEU A 193 4.75 -4.59 -14.53
CA LEU A 193 4.49 -5.58 -15.60
C LEU A 193 3.12 -6.21 -15.43
N PHE A 194 2.75 -6.60 -14.22
CA PHE A 194 1.45 -7.23 -13.99
C PHE A 194 0.30 -6.25 -14.24
N GLY A 195 0.42 -4.99 -13.82
CA GLY A 195 -0.57 -3.95 -14.10
C GLY A 195 -0.76 -3.72 -15.61
N ILE A 196 0.31 -3.76 -16.38
CA ILE A 196 0.28 -3.66 -17.85
C ILE A 196 -0.33 -4.93 -18.47
N LEU A 197 0.09 -6.11 -18.01
CA LEU A 197 -0.41 -7.40 -18.51
C LEU A 197 -1.91 -7.55 -18.28
N LEU A 198 -2.41 -7.24 -17.07
CA LEU A 198 -3.84 -7.27 -16.77
C LEU A 198 -4.64 -6.35 -17.70
N ARG A 199 -4.08 -5.20 -18.08
CA ARG A 199 -4.72 -4.25 -18.98
C ARG A 199 -4.83 -4.79 -20.42
N PHE A 200 -3.78 -5.44 -20.93
CA PHE A 200 -3.74 -5.94 -22.30
C PHE A 200 -4.38 -7.32 -22.47
N ALA A 201 -4.22 -8.21 -21.49
CA ALA A 201 -4.78 -9.54 -21.53
C ALA A 201 -6.32 -9.52 -21.43
N PHE A 202 -6.89 -8.55 -20.69
CA PHE A 202 -8.33 -8.55 -20.38
C PHE A 202 -9.01 -7.17 -20.52
N PRO A 203 -9.00 -6.55 -21.72
CA PRO A 203 -9.46 -5.16 -21.92
C PRO A 203 -10.98 -4.98 -21.81
N ARG A 204 -11.77 -6.04 -21.93
CA ARG A 204 -13.26 -6.01 -21.93
C ARG A 204 -13.92 -6.91 -20.89
N SER A 205 -13.11 -7.50 -20.02
CA SER A 205 -13.59 -8.37 -18.97
C SER A 205 -14.44 -7.61 -17.97
N LYS A 206 -15.71 -8.01 -17.86
CA LYS A 206 -16.69 -7.47 -16.91
C LYS A 206 -17.41 -8.63 -16.25
N GLY A 207 -17.64 -8.54 -14.94
CA GLY A 207 -18.49 -9.47 -14.20
C GLY A 207 -17.91 -9.91 -12.86
N SER A 208 -18.73 -10.59 -12.06
CA SER A 208 -18.36 -11.09 -10.72
C SER A 208 -17.19 -12.09 -10.76
N ALA A 209 -17.08 -12.83 -11.88
CA ALA A 209 -15.92 -13.62 -12.32
C ALA A 209 -14.56 -12.97 -11.97
N TRP A 210 -14.45 -11.72 -12.38
CA TRP A 210 -13.23 -10.92 -12.29
C TRP A 210 -12.93 -10.42 -10.90
N ASN A 211 -13.99 -10.11 -10.15
CA ASN A 211 -13.82 -9.76 -8.76
C ASN A 211 -13.22 -10.95 -7.99
N LEU A 212 -13.78 -12.15 -8.18
CA LEU A 212 -13.26 -13.36 -7.52
C LEU A 212 -11.81 -13.68 -7.93
N PHE A 213 -11.50 -13.60 -9.23
CA PHE A 213 -10.12 -13.80 -9.70
C PHE A 213 -9.14 -12.84 -9.02
N PHE A 214 -9.47 -11.55 -8.97
CA PHE A 214 -8.59 -10.56 -8.36
C PHE A 214 -8.47 -10.72 -6.83
N LEU A 215 -9.56 -11.10 -6.17
CA LEU A 215 -9.59 -11.38 -4.74
C LEU A 215 -8.70 -12.57 -4.36
N ILE A 216 -8.57 -13.57 -5.24
CA ILE A 216 -7.67 -14.73 -5.01
C ILE A 216 -6.23 -14.39 -5.37
N MET A 217 -6.04 -13.67 -6.48
CA MET A 217 -4.73 -13.32 -7.02
C MET A 217 -3.99 -12.31 -6.13
N THR A 218 -4.68 -11.32 -5.57
CA THR A 218 -4.07 -10.26 -4.75
C THR A 218 -3.32 -10.81 -3.51
N PRO A 219 -3.91 -11.70 -2.68
CA PRO A 219 -3.18 -12.38 -1.60
C PRO A 219 -1.92 -13.08 -2.08
N ALA A 220 -1.98 -13.80 -3.20
CA ALA A 220 -0.84 -14.54 -3.75
C ALA A 220 0.28 -13.59 -4.18
N CYS A 221 -0.06 -12.46 -4.81
CA CYS A 221 0.90 -11.41 -5.13
C CYS A 221 1.52 -10.80 -3.87
N ILE A 222 0.73 -10.48 -2.85
CA ILE A 222 1.23 -9.90 -1.59
C ILE A 222 2.20 -10.87 -0.90
N GLY A 223 1.82 -12.15 -0.76
CA GLY A 223 2.68 -13.17 -0.16
C GLY A 223 3.99 -13.37 -0.92
N THR A 224 3.94 -13.35 -2.25
CA THR A 224 5.12 -13.47 -3.11
C THR A 224 6.05 -12.27 -2.97
N ILE A 225 5.51 -11.05 -3.00
CA ILE A 225 6.29 -9.82 -2.81
C ILE A 225 6.94 -9.80 -1.42
N ALA A 226 6.19 -10.13 -0.37
CA ALA A 226 6.69 -10.16 1.01
C ALA A 226 7.83 -11.18 1.16
N TYR A 227 7.66 -12.40 0.63
CA TYR A 227 8.71 -13.42 0.64
C TYR A 227 9.97 -12.97 -0.11
N LEU A 228 9.84 -12.40 -1.30
CA LEU A 228 10.98 -11.97 -2.11
C LEU A 228 11.79 -10.86 -1.42
N TYR A 229 11.13 -9.90 -0.77
CA TYR A 229 11.83 -8.90 0.04
C TYR A 229 12.48 -9.51 1.29
N ALA A 230 11.81 -10.43 1.98
CA ALA A 230 12.39 -11.12 3.14
C ALA A 230 13.64 -11.94 2.77
N HIS A 231 13.58 -12.63 1.63
CA HIS A 231 14.69 -13.38 1.08
C HIS A 231 15.87 -12.48 0.68
N GLU A 232 15.59 -11.37 0.01
CA GLU A 232 16.65 -10.42 -0.35
C GLU A 232 17.30 -9.78 0.88
N MET A 233 16.51 -9.50 1.92
CA MET A 233 17.04 -9.06 3.21
C MET A 233 17.93 -10.11 3.86
N SER A 234 17.57 -11.39 3.78
CA SER A 234 18.34 -12.46 4.41
C SER A 234 19.73 -12.58 3.81
N ILE A 235 19.83 -12.50 2.48
CA ILE A 235 21.10 -12.55 1.76
C ILE A 235 21.98 -11.34 2.13
N ARG A 236 21.38 -10.14 2.22
CA ARG A 236 22.14 -8.89 2.38
C ARG A 236 22.56 -8.59 3.82
N HIS A 237 21.69 -8.84 4.80
CA HIS A 237 21.94 -8.47 6.19
C HIS A 237 22.53 -9.62 7.02
N PHE A 238 22.36 -10.87 6.58
CA PHE A 238 22.81 -12.05 7.31
C PHE A 238 23.64 -12.98 6.41
N PRO A 239 24.91 -12.62 6.11
CA PRO A 239 25.78 -13.48 5.33
C PRO A 239 25.97 -14.86 6.01
N PRO A 240 26.26 -15.92 5.25
CA PRO A 240 26.12 -17.33 5.67
C PRO A 240 27.01 -17.83 6.83
N ASN A 241 27.82 -16.98 7.48
CA ASN A 241 28.55 -17.35 8.70
C ASN A 241 27.63 -17.24 9.94
N ARG A 242 26.80 -18.27 10.09
CA ARG A 242 25.62 -18.40 10.96
C ARG A 242 25.92 -19.14 12.25
N GLN A 243 25.87 -18.49 13.41
CA GLN A 243 25.52 -19.15 14.69
C GLN A 243 24.84 -18.20 15.70
N THR A 244 24.98 -16.88 15.56
CA THR A 244 24.61 -15.95 16.63
C THR A 244 23.13 -15.54 16.63
N PHE A 245 22.45 -15.47 15.49
CA PHE A 245 21.12 -14.85 15.41
C PHE A 245 19.96 -15.77 15.81
N GLY A 246 20.04 -17.06 15.48
CA GLY A 246 19.05 -18.07 15.91
C GLY A 246 18.99 -18.17 17.43
N ASN A 247 20.14 -18.08 18.11
CA ASN A 247 20.22 -18.11 19.56
C ASN A 247 19.61 -16.87 20.21
N VAL A 248 19.76 -15.66 19.63
CA VAL A 248 19.18 -14.44 20.21
C VAL A 248 17.65 -14.42 20.13
N MET A 249 17.06 -14.89 19.04
CA MET A 249 15.58 -14.94 18.94
C MET A 249 14.96 -16.12 19.69
N VAL A 250 15.63 -17.27 19.77
CA VAL A 250 15.16 -18.41 20.58
C VAL A 250 15.27 -18.12 22.08
N MET A 251 16.31 -17.41 22.52
CA MET A 251 16.45 -16.98 23.93
C MET A 251 15.30 -16.03 24.33
N ASN A 252 15.01 -15.01 23.52
CA ASN A 252 13.89 -14.09 23.80
C ASN A 252 12.50 -14.76 23.71
N GLY A 253 12.36 -15.82 22.91
CA GLY A 253 11.12 -16.60 22.80
C GLY A 253 10.88 -17.57 23.96
N ASN A 254 11.94 -18.02 24.65
CA ASN A 254 11.84 -18.94 25.78
C ASN A 254 11.72 -18.22 27.13
N GLU A 255 12.23 -17.01 27.29
CA GLU A 255 12.04 -16.24 28.52
C GLU A 255 10.57 -15.85 28.76
N SER A 256 9.78 -15.69 27.70
CA SER A 256 8.33 -15.41 27.83
C SER A 256 7.46 -16.63 28.20
N LYS A 257 8.04 -17.83 28.32
CA LYS A 257 7.32 -19.06 28.69
C LYS A 257 7.61 -19.56 30.11
N LEU A 258 8.44 -18.87 30.90
CA LEU A 258 8.82 -19.30 32.24
C LEU A 258 8.20 -18.49 33.39
N ASP A 259 7.38 -17.47 33.10
CA ASP A 259 6.70 -16.65 34.11
C ASP A 259 5.15 -16.69 33.99
N LEU A 260 4.57 -17.90 33.97
CA LEU A 260 3.15 -18.17 34.28
C LEU A 260 3.01 -19.41 35.15
#